data_AF-E0MKD8-F1
#
_entry.id   AF-E0MKD8-F1
#
_cell.length_a   1.000
_cell.length_b   1.000
_cell.length_c   1.000
_cell.angle_alpha   90.00
_cell.angle_beta   90.00
_cell.angle_gamma   90.00
#
_symmetry.space_group_name_H-M   'P 1'
#
loop_
_entity.id
_entity.type
_entity.pdbx_description
1 polymer ?
#
loop_
_entity_poly.entity_id
_entity_poly.type
_entity_poly.pdbx_seq_one_letter_code
_entity_poly.pdbx_strand_id
1 'polypeptide(L)'
;MGFHLQSILMPTIFLADHHDQVYTFWKDHGMRGLSVAHVDSHCDMRGLLIDRPSQRACFTSHRESTFVDRGNFMTHAIMEGMVKRITWIHNEHSGRGYDHGPVVAYESDKLAPLYRFRHNRSDRQDMPLAYHECLFEDWNGLREHEQLDLDWDALASVEFSDELQNKMIGGFLDTDLKHTPDVTFLIYSPGYSNPDRSIYRDFGKELASKFKADIVTLPEQELVTDGERFSAVRGAVKKLIPPQMMTTKHAVTRWARLRATANDLEVPKAA
;
A
#
# COMPACT_ATOMS: atom_id res chain seq x y z
N MET A 1 30.16 19.60 15.39
CA MET A 1 30.03 20.44 14.18
C MET A 1 29.73 19.51 13.01
N GLY A 2 28.46 19.19 12.79
CA GLY A 2 28.03 18.41 11.64
C GLY A 2 27.82 19.36 10.48
N PHE A 3 28.59 19.20 9.41
CA PHE A 3 28.31 19.90 8.16
C PHE A 3 26.92 19.45 7.69
N HIS A 4 25.92 20.33 7.79
CA HIS A 4 24.70 20.22 7.01
C HIS A 4 25.07 20.47 5.56
N LEU A 5 25.60 19.43 4.91
CA LEU A 5 25.48 19.27 3.47
C LEU A 5 24.00 18.96 3.21
N GLN A 6 23.15 19.98 3.34
CA GLN A 6 21.98 20.11 2.45
C GLN A 6 22.57 20.41 1.07
N SER A 7 23.30 19.44 0.50
CA SER A 7 23.55 19.44 -0.93
C SER A 7 22.16 19.51 -1.53
N ILE A 8 21.95 20.54 -2.33
CA ILE A 8 20.73 20.80 -3.10
C ILE A 8 20.53 19.57 -3.99
N LEU A 9 19.93 18.53 -3.43
CA LEU A 9 19.48 17.39 -4.19
C LEU A 9 18.28 17.93 -4.94
N MET A 10 18.40 17.96 -6.26
CA MET A 10 17.26 18.29 -7.10
C MET A 10 16.13 17.31 -6.77
N PRO A 11 14.88 17.79 -6.66
CA PRO A 11 13.72 16.93 -6.54
C PRO A 11 13.80 15.78 -7.55
N THR A 12 13.40 14.58 -7.16
CA THR A 12 13.45 13.41 -8.04
C THR A 12 12.10 12.72 -8.07
N ILE A 13 11.63 12.40 -9.27
CA ILE A 13 10.45 11.58 -9.52
C ILE A 13 10.91 10.18 -9.95
N PHE A 14 10.58 9.19 -9.14
CA PHE A 14 10.80 7.78 -9.43
C PHE A 14 9.56 7.21 -10.12
N LEU A 15 9.72 6.70 -11.34
CA LEU A 15 8.66 5.98 -12.05
C LEU A 15 8.70 4.50 -11.66
N ALA A 16 7.57 3.97 -11.20
CA ALA A 16 7.39 2.56 -10.88
C ALA A 16 6.19 1.98 -11.63
N ASP A 17 6.20 0.68 -11.89
CA ASP A 17 5.00 -0.02 -12.36
C ASP A 17 4.13 -0.48 -11.18
N HIS A 18 4.72 -0.76 -10.02
CA HIS A 18 4.02 -1.32 -8.86
C HIS A 18 4.52 -0.73 -7.52
N HIS A 19 3.63 -0.62 -6.53
CA HIS A 19 3.96 -0.10 -5.20
C HIS A 19 4.99 -0.94 -4.42
N ASP A 20 5.10 -2.25 -4.66
CA ASP A 20 6.11 -3.08 -4.00
C ASP A 20 7.55 -2.70 -4.40
N GLN A 21 7.73 -2.02 -5.55
CA GLN A 21 9.01 -1.41 -5.93
C GLN A 21 9.37 -0.23 -4.99
N VAL A 22 8.39 0.55 -4.53
CA VAL A 22 8.58 1.66 -3.59
C VAL A 22 9.07 1.13 -2.24
N TYR A 23 8.41 0.09 -1.71
CA TYR A 23 8.87 -0.58 -0.49
C TYR A 23 10.30 -1.12 -0.64
N THR A 24 10.61 -1.78 -1.75
CA THR A 24 11.94 -2.33 -2.00
C THR A 24 12.99 -1.21 -2.09
N PHE A 25 12.67 -0.11 -2.76
CA PHE A 25 13.53 1.06 -2.83
C PHE A 25 13.83 1.62 -1.43
N TRP A 26 12.81 1.86 -0.60
CA TRP A 26 13.01 2.33 0.77
C TRP A 26 13.87 1.36 1.60
N LYS A 27 13.64 0.07 1.45
CA LYS A 27 14.35 -0.98 2.16
C LYS A 27 15.83 -1.04 1.78
N ASP A 28 16.13 -1.07 0.48
CA ASP A 28 17.48 -1.20 -0.05
C ASP A 28 18.34 0.03 0.25
N HIS A 29 17.71 1.21 0.35
CA HIS A 29 18.37 2.46 0.73
C HIS A 29 18.37 2.71 2.25
N GLY A 30 17.88 1.77 3.07
CA GLY A 30 17.89 1.89 4.53
C GLY A 30 17.05 3.06 5.05
N MET A 31 16.03 3.49 4.31
CA MET A 31 15.22 4.67 4.63
C MET A 31 14.36 4.41 5.86
N ARG A 32 14.32 5.36 6.80
CA ARG A 32 13.60 5.24 8.07
C ARG A 32 12.99 6.56 8.51
N GLY A 33 11.88 6.47 9.24
CA GLY A 33 11.21 7.64 9.80
C GLY A 33 10.57 8.58 8.79
N LEU A 34 10.17 8.07 7.63
CA LEU A 34 9.58 8.82 6.53
C LEU A 34 8.21 9.40 6.91
N SER A 35 7.92 10.55 6.29
CA SER A 35 6.60 11.15 6.19
C SER A 35 6.15 11.01 4.75
N VAL A 36 4.98 10.41 4.54
CA VAL A 36 4.47 10.11 3.20
C VAL A 36 3.07 10.68 3.02
N ALA A 37 2.87 11.44 1.95
CA ALA A 37 1.55 11.74 1.41
C ALA A 37 1.25 10.70 0.33
N HIS A 38 0.32 9.80 0.62
CA HIS A 38 -0.07 8.67 -0.23
C HIS A 38 -1.34 9.03 -0.98
N VAL A 39 -1.22 9.41 -2.25
CA VAL A 39 -2.35 9.75 -3.13
C VAL A 39 -2.71 8.50 -3.94
N ASP A 40 -3.76 7.81 -3.52
CA ASP A 40 -4.09 6.47 -4.03
C ASP A 40 -5.59 6.20 -3.90
N SER A 41 -6.16 5.46 -4.85
CA SER A 41 -7.52 4.95 -4.75
C SER A 41 -7.70 3.91 -3.64
N HIS A 42 -6.65 3.16 -3.35
CA HIS A 42 -6.58 2.13 -2.33
C HIS A 42 -5.74 2.62 -1.17
N CYS A 43 -5.90 2.03 0.01
CA CYS A 43 -5.06 2.43 1.15
C CYS A 43 -3.72 1.69 1.20
N ASP A 44 -3.58 0.56 0.49
CA ASP A 44 -2.40 -0.31 0.46
C ASP A 44 -1.81 -0.69 1.83
N MET A 45 -2.68 -0.62 2.83
CA MET A 45 -2.40 -0.92 4.23
C MET A 45 -3.15 -2.19 4.64
N ARG A 46 -3.37 -3.14 3.71
CA ARG A 46 -4.06 -4.40 4.03
C ARG A 46 -3.39 -5.08 5.20
N GLY A 47 -4.20 -5.50 6.17
CA GLY A 47 -3.69 -6.18 7.35
C GLY A 47 -3.23 -5.26 8.47
N LEU A 48 -3.44 -3.94 8.38
CA LEU A 48 -3.08 -2.98 9.41
C LEU A 48 -4.30 -2.58 10.26
N LEU A 49 -4.13 -2.57 11.59
CA LEU A 49 -5.07 -1.96 12.53
C LEU A 49 -4.49 -0.62 12.95
N ILE A 50 -5.25 0.45 12.77
CA ILE A 50 -4.83 1.80 13.13
C ILE A 50 -5.66 2.31 14.30
N ASP A 51 -4.98 2.55 15.42
CA ASP A 51 -5.51 3.28 16.58
C ASP A 51 -5.30 4.78 16.35
N ARG A 52 -6.30 5.45 15.77
CA ARG A 52 -6.24 6.89 15.48
C ARG A 52 -6.11 7.74 16.74
N PRO A 53 -6.88 7.53 17.83
CA PRO A 53 -6.69 8.28 19.06
C PRO A 53 -5.28 8.21 19.64
N SER A 54 -4.66 7.02 19.65
CA SER A 54 -3.31 6.86 20.21
C SER A 54 -2.17 7.01 19.19
N GLN A 55 -2.50 7.14 17.91
CA GLN A 55 -1.54 7.23 16.79
C GLN A 55 -0.58 6.04 16.79
N ARG A 56 -1.16 4.83 16.81
CA ARG A 56 -0.44 3.55 16.79
C ARG A 56 -0.98 2.65 15.70
N ALA A 57 -0.13 1.75 15.22
CA ALA A 57 -0.50 0.73 14.27
C ALA A 57 0.04 -0.64 14.68
N CYS A 58 -0.68 -1.71 14.35
CA CYS A 58 -0.21 -3.08 14.51
C CYS A 58 -0.80 -3.99 13.43
N PHE A 59 -0.18 -5.14 13.17
CA PHE A 59 -0.76 -6.15 12.29
C PHE A 59 -2.10 -6.68 12.84
N THR A 60 -3.08 -6.90 11.95
CA THR A 60 -4.36 -7.56 12.27
C THR A 60 -4.28 -9.07 12.20
N SER A 61 -3.29 -9.62 11.49
CA SER A 61 -3.11 -11.07 11.36
C SER A 61 -1.65 -11.45 11.12
N HIS A 62 -1.27 -12.67 11.54
CA HIS A 62 0.06 -13.21 11.25
C HIS A 62 0.28 -13.45 9.76
N ARG A 63 -0.79 -13.79 9.00
CA ARG A 63 -0.68 -14.02 7.55
C ARG A 63 -0.12 -12.78 6.84
N GLU A 64 -0.72 -11.62 7.08
CA GLU A 64 -0.28 -10.36 6.48
C GLU A 64 1.13 -9.94 6.95
N SER A 65 1.63 -10.45 8.09
CA SER A 65 2.99 -10.14 8.53
C SER A 65 4.10 -10.94 7.82
N THR A 66 3.75 -11.92 6.98
CA THR A 66 4.73 -12.89 6.44
C THR A 66 5.17 -12.62 5.01
N PHE A 67 4.50 -11.73 4.28
CA PHE A 67 4.83 -11.42 2.90
C PHE A 67 4.37 -10.02 2.50
N VAL A 68 5.14 -9.39 1.63
CA VAL A 68 4.86 -8.08 1.04
C VAL A 68 4.27 -8.26 -0.35
N ASP A 69 3.19 -7.55 -0.64
CA ASP A 69 2.63 -7.34 -1.98
C ASP A 69 2.10 -5.91 -2.14
N ARG A 70 1.52 -5.62 -3.31
CA ARG A 70 1.03 -4.28 -3.67
C ARG A 70 -0.02 -3.75 -2.69
N GLY A 71 -0.89 -4.60 -2.15
CA GLY A 71 -1.96 -4.16 -1.25
C GLY A 71 -1.56 -4.08 0.23
N ASN A 72 -0.35 -4.49 0.60
CA ASN A 72 0.12 -4.42 2.00
C ASN A 72 1.55 -3.85 2.15
N PHE A 73 2.15 -3.30 1.10
CA PHE A 73 3.51 -2.76 1.16
C PHE A 73 3.64 -1.66 2.22
N MET A 74 2.63 -0.80 2.34
CA MET A 74 2.62 0.30 3.30
C MET A 74 2.47 -0.23 4.73
N THR A 75 1.67 -1.30 4.94
CA THR A 75 1.64 -2.04 6.22
C THR A 75 3.05 -2.42 6.65
N HIS A 76 3.82 -3.05 5.75
CA HIS A 76 5.19 -3.47 6.08
C HIS A 76 6.14 -2.29 6.28
N ALA A 77 6.05 -1.24 5.46
CA ALA A 77 6.86 -0.03 5.62
C ALA A 77 6.64 0.62 7.00
N ILE A 78 5.38 0.68 7.46
CA ILE A 78 5.03 1.16 8.80
C ILE A 78 5.56 0.24 9.88
N MET A 79 5.31 -1.08 9.76
CA MET A 79 5.67 -2.06 10.79
C MET A 79 7.19 -2.24 10.95
N GLU A 80 7.97 -1.95 9.91
CA GLU A 80 9.44 -1.92 9.93
C GLU A 80 10.03 -0.56 10.34
N GLY A 81 9.19 0.43 10.64
CA GLY A 81 9.59 1.78 11.04
C GLY A 81 10.19 2.61 9.91
N MET A 82 9.98 2.20 8.66
CA MET A 82 10.32 3.00 7.48
C MET A 82 9.44 4.24 7.43
N VAL A 83 8.13 4.06 7.56
CA VAL A 83 7.14 5.14 7.56
C VAL A 83 6.65 5.39 8.98
N LYS A 84 6.76 6.64 9.45
CA LYS A 84 6.27 7.07 10.77
C LYS A 84 5.07 8.02 10.68
N ARG A 85 4.86 8.63 9.51
CA ARG A 85 3.70 9.45 9.23
C ARG A 85 3.17 9.09 7.86
N ILE A 86 1.85 8.96 7.77
CA ILE A 86 1.14 8.83 6.50
C ILE A 86 -0.07 9.76 6.50
N THR A 87 -0.20 10.51 5.41
CA THR A 87 -1.44 11.18 5.01
C THR A 87 -1.97 10.42 3.81
N TRP A 88 -3.03 9.62 3.97
CA TRP A 88 -3.70 8.97 2.84
C TRP A 88 -4.71 9.94 2.24
N ILE A 89 -4.51 10.26 0.96
CA ILE A 89 -5.32 11.15 0.17
C ILE A 89 -6.02 10.33 -0.91
N HIS A 90 -7.34 10.38 -0.93
CA HIS A 90 -8.14 9.68 -1.94
C HIS A 90 -9.26 10.60 -2.44
N ASN A 91 -9.95 10.22 -3.51
CA ASN A 91 -11.05 10.99 -4.07
C ASN A 91 -12.41 10.41 -3.63
N GLU A 92 -13.51 11.06 -4.01
CA GLU A 92 -14.88 10.62 -3.68
C GLU A 92 -15.30 9.33 -4.41
N HIS A 93 -14.63 9.00 -5.50
CA HIS A 93 -14.79 7.80 -6.31
C HIS A 93 -13.78 6.70 -5.95
N SER A 94 -13.09 6.86 -4.81
CA SER A 94 -12.11 5.90 -4.31
C SER A 94 -12.11 5.84 -2.78
N GLY A 95 -11.08 5.26 -2.18
CA GLY A 95 -10.97 5.11 -0.73
C GLY A 95 -11.51 3.77 -0.23
N ARG A 96 -11.90 3.72 1.05
CA ARG A 96 -12.21 2.46 1.76
C ARG A 96 -13.32 1.61 1.12
N GLY A 97 -14.18 2.20 0.31
CA GLY A 97 -15.25 1.47 -0.39
C GLY A 97 -14.73 0.53 -1.48
N TYR A 98 -13.55 0.82 -2.02
CA TYR A 98 -12.89 0.09 -3.10
C TYR A 98 -11.90 -0.95 -2.58
N ASP A 99 -11.58 -0.87 -1.29
CA ASP A 99 -10.74 -1.83 -0.58
C ASP A 99 -11.47 -3.16 -0.36
N HIS A 100 -11.03 -4.22 -1.05
CA HIS A 100 -11.59 -5.56 -0.87
C HIS A 100 -11.09 -6.25 0.41
N GLY A 101 -11.98 -6.41 1.39
CA GLY A 101 -11.73 -7.18 2.62
C GLY A 101 -11.41 -6.30 3.83
N PRO A 102 -10.91 -6.88 4.95
CA PRO A 102 -10.46 -6.09 6.10
C PRO A 102 -9.12 -5.44 5.78
N VAL A 103 -9.12 -4.40 4.94
CA VAL A 103 -7.90 -3.76 4.44
C VAL A 103 -7.27 -2.94 5.56
N VAL A 104 -7.95 -1.90 6.04
CA VAL A 104 -7.59 -1.22 7.29
C VAL A 104 -8.76 -1.24 8.25
N ALA A 105 -8.53 -1.78 9.44
CA ALA A 105 -9.47 -1.67 10.54
C ALA A 105 -9.17 -0.40 11.34
N TYR A 106 -10.20 0.40 11.61
CA TYR A 106 -10.17 1.47 12.60
C TYR A 106 -10.74 0.98 13.91
N GLU A 107 -10.40 1.64 15.02
CA GLU A 107 -10.98 1.28 16.33
C GLU A 107 -12.50 1.44 16.38
N SER A 108 -13.02 2.38 15.60
CA SER A 108 -14.46 2.60 15.42
C SER A 108 -15.14 1.44 14.71
N ASP A 109 -14.40 0.59 14.01
CA ASP A 109 -14.98 -0.51 13.26
C ASP A 109 -15.43 -1.59 14.25
N LYS A 110 -16.66 -2.09 14.07
CA LYS A 110 -17.28 -3.10 14.95
C LYS A 110 -16.44 -4.37 15.13
N LEU A 111 -15.49 -4.62 14.22
CA LEU A 111 -14.59 -5.76 14.25
C LEU A 111 -13.32 -5.52 15.08
N ALA A 112 -12.92 -4.27 15.34
CA ALA A 112 -11.70 -3.95 16.08
C ALA A 112 -11.67 -4.55 17.51
N PRO A 113 -12.77 -4.58 18.29
CA PRO A 113 -12.80 -5.27 19.58
C PRO A 113 -12.51 -6.77 19.47
N LEU A 114 -12.99 -7.43 18.41
CA LEU A 114 -12.72 -8.85 18.17
C LEU A 114 -11.24 -9.09 17.86
N TYR A 115 -10.63 -8.22 17.05
CA TYR A 115 -9.19 -8.26 16.80
C TYR A 115 -8.39 -8.00 18.07
N ARG A 116 -8.80 -7.04 18.91
CA ARG A 116 -8.22 -6.78 20.24
C ARG A 116 -8.29 -7.99 21.16
N PHE A 117 -9.42 -8.67 21.20
CA PHE A 117 -9.60 -9.84 22.07
C PHE A 117 -8.79 -11.06 21.61
N ARG A 118 -8.72 -11.30 20.29
CA ARG A 118 -8.02 -12.48 19.74
C ARG A 118 -6.50 -12.34 19.76
N HIS A 119 -5.98 -11.13 19.68
CA HIS A 119 -4.54 -10.86 19.68
C HIS A 119 -4.17 -10.20 21.00
N ASN A 120 -3.92 -11.03 22.01
CA ASN A 120 -3.54 -10.63 23.37
C ASN A 120 -2.38 -9.63 23.36
N ARG A 121 -2.42 -8.61 24.22
CA ARG A 121 -1.54 -7.42 24.19
C ARG A 121 -0.03 -7.71 24.31
N SER A 122 0.40 -8.85 24.84
CA SER A 122 1.82 -9.14 25.09
C SER A 122 2.64 -9.41 23.83
N ASP A 123 2.01 -9.86 22.75
CA ASP A 123 2.70 -10.31 21.53
C ASP A 123 2.55 -9.31 20.38
N ARG A 124 1.91 -8.16 20.66
CA ARG A 124 1.69 -7.12 19.66
C ARG A 124 2.94 -6.26 19.52
N GLN A 125 3.60 -6.38 18.37
CA GLN A 125 4.50 -5.34 17.91
C GLN A 125 3.63 -4.15 17.50
N ASP A 126 3.51 -3.16 18.39
CA ASP A 126 2.84 -1.91 18.11
C ASP A 126 3.87 -0.87 17.65
N MET A 127 3.57 -0.16 16.57
CA MET A 127 4.43 0.89 16.02
C MET A 127 3.74 2.25 16.16
N PRO A 128 4.47 3.32 16.56
CA PRO A 128 3.93 4.67 16.50
C PRO A 128 3.71 5.07 15.04
N LEU A 129 2.52 5.58 14.72
CA LEU A 129 2.14 6.02 13.39
C LEU A 129 1.31 7.30 13.48
N ALA A 130 1.84 8.39 12.93
CA ALA A 130 1.06 9.59 12.74
C ALA A 130 0.19 9.47 11.48
N TYR A 131 -1.07 9.06 11.64
CA TYR A 131 -1.98 8.75 10.55
C TYR A 131 -3.03 9.84 10.33
N HIS A 132 -3.20 10.26 9.07
CA HIS A 132 -4.27 11.13 8.62
C HIS A 132 -4.89 10.55 7.34
N GLU A 133 -6.22 10.58 7.25
CA GLU A 133 -6.98 10.35 6.00
C GLU A 133 -7.67 11.67 5.63
N CYS A 134 -7.64 12.05 4.36
CA CYS A 134 -8.40 13.19 3.84
C CYS A 134 -8.82 12.99 2.39
N LEU A 135 -9.88 13.68 1.98
CA LEU A 135 -10.26 13.76 0.58
C LEU A 135 -9.28 14.65 -0.18
N PHE A 136 -9.14 14.38 -1.48
CA PHE A 136 -8.29 15.14 -2.39
C PHE A 136 -8.65 16.64 -2.39
N GLU A 137 -9.93 16.97 -2.35
CA GLU A 137 -10.44 18.35 -2.29
C GLU A 137 -10.12 19.09 -0.98
N ASP A 138 -9.94 18.35 0.12
CA ASP A 138 -9.59 18.89 1.43
C ASP A 138 -8.08 18.94 1.67
N TRP A 139 -7.30 18.38 0.75
CA TRP A 139 -5.85 18.26 0.90
C TRP A 139 -5.15 19.59 0.58
N ASN A 140 -4.55 20.19 1.62
CA ASN A 140 -3.86 21.48 1.51
C ASN A 140 -2.38 21.37 1.09
N GLY A 141 -2.05 20.33 0.32
CA GLY A 141 -0.71 20.04 -0.16
C GLY A 141 0.22 19.39 0.88
N LEU A 142 1.50 19.28 0.50
CA LEU A 142 2.53 18.56 1.24
C LEU A 142 3.03 19.33 2.47
N ARG A 143 3.53 18.60 3.45
CA ARG A 143 4.32 19.14 4.57
C ARG A 143 5.79 19.24 4.18
N GLU A 144 6.55 20.01 4.96
CA GLU A 144 8.00 20.09 4.80
C GLU A 144 8.64 18.70 4.97
N HIS A 145 9.49 18.30 4.02
CA HIS A 145 10.16 17.00 3.93
C HIS A 145 9.24 15.78 3.77
N GLU A 146 7.98 15.98 3.40
CA GLU A 146 7.07 14.88 3.09
C GLU A 146 7.33 14.36 1.67
N GLN A 147 7.44 13.03 1.54
CA GLN A 147 7.51 12.38 0.23
C GLN A 147 6.11 12.25 -0.35
N LEU A 148 6.02 12.36 -1.67
CA LEU A 148 4.79 12.10 -2.40
C LEU A 148 4.84 10.68 -2.96
N ASP A 149 3.84 9.87 -2.64
CA ASP A 149 3.60 8.55 -3.21
C ASP A 149 2.29 8.65 -3.98
N LEU A 150 2.33 8.58 -5.30
CA LEU A 150 1.20 8.88 -6.18
C LEU A 150 0.89 7.68 -7.08
N ASP A 151 -0.19 6.96 -6.77
CA ASP A 151 -0.76 5.97 -7.69
C ASP A 151 -1.51 6.68 -8.80
N TRP A 152 -1.18 6.31 -10.04
CA TRP A 152 -1.83 6.81 -11.23
C TRP A 152 -3.32 6.47 -11.26
N ASP A 153 -3.75 5.36 -10.68
CA ASP A 153 -5.17 4.98 -10.67
C ASP A 153 -6.04 5.96 -9.84
N ALA A 154 -5.44 6.73 -8.92
CA ALA A 154 -6.11 7.77 -8.14
C ALA A 154 -6.57 8.96 -9.01
N LEU A 155 -5.89 9.17 -10.14
CA LEU A 155 -6.19 10.24 -11.09
C LEU A 155 -6.81 9.69 -12.38
N ALA A 156 -6.40 8.50 -12.81
CA ALA A 156 -6.71 7.95 -14.12
C ALA A 156 -6.96 6.44 -14.08
N SER A 157 -7.86 5.99 -13.21
CA SER A 157 -8.35 4.60 -13.20
C SER A 157 -9.05 4.22 -14.52
N VAL A 158 -8.97 2.93 -14.90
CA VAL A 158 -9.72 2.33 -16.02
C VAL A 158 -11.23 2.46 -15.86
N GLU A 159 -11.71 2.66 -14.64
CA GLU A 159 -13.13 2.81 -14.33
C GLU A 159 -13.62 4.25 -14.52
N PHE A 160 -12.71 5.22 -14.60
CA PHE A 160 -13.05 6.64 -14.76
C PHE A 160 -13.33 6.97 -16.23
N SER A 161 -14.33 7.82 -16.47
CA SER A 161 -14.55 8.41 -17.79
C SER A 161 -13.41 9.37 -18.16
N ASP A 162 -13.15 9.56 -19.45
CA ASP A 162 -12.12 10.51 -19.92
C ASP A 162 -12.31 11.93 -19.34
N GLU A 163 -13.56 12.39 -19.19
CA GLU A 163 -13.88 13.68 -18.56
C GLU A 163 -13.42 13.73 -17.11
N LEU A 164 -13.70 12.67 -16.32
CA LEU A 164 -13.29 12.59 -14.94
C LEU A 164 -11.77 12.49 -14.82
N GLN A 165 -11.12 11.66 -15.64
CA GLN A 165 -9.65 11.55 -15.64
C GLN A 165 -8.99 12.90 -15.93
N ASN A 166 -9.44 13.60 -16.97
CA ASN A 166 -8.92 14.93 -17.31
C ASN A 166 -9.14 15.93 -16.17
N LYS A 167 -10.30 15.91 -15.51
CA LYS A 167 -10.60 16.74 -14.34
C LYS A 167 -9.65 16.43 -13.18
N MET A 168 -9.41 15.15 -12.88
CA MET A 168 -8.54 14.73 -11.77
C MET A 168 -7.07 15.08 -12.04
N ILE A 169 -6.58 14.78 -13.24
CA ILE A 169 -5.22 15.11 -13.68
C ILE A 169 -4.99 16.63 -13.63
N GLY A 170 -5.89 17.41 -14.25
CA GLY A 170 -5.81 18.87 -14.25
C GLY A 170 -5.90 19.45 -12.84
N GLY A 171 -6.85 18.96 -12.04
CA GLY A 171 -6.99 19.38 -10.64
C GLY A 171 -5.73 19.12 -9.81
N PHE A 172 -5.06 17.98 -10.00
CA PHE A 172 -3.79 17.70 -9.36
C PHE A 172 -2.68 18.65 -9.82
N LEU A 173 -2.53 18.84 -11.13
CA LEU A 173 -1.50 19.72 -11.70
C LEU A 173 -1.72 21.19 -11.34
N ASP A 174 -2.97 21.62 -11.15
CA ASP A 174 -3.33 22.98 -10.73
C ASP A 174 -3.23 23.18 -9.21
N THR A 175 -3.11 22.10 -8.43
CA THR A 175 -2.97 22.19 -6.97
C THR A 175 -1.69 22.93 -6.61
N ASP A 176 -1.81 24.00 -5.83
CA ASP A 176 -0.68 24.75 -5.29
C ASP A 176 -0.14 24.05 -4.04
N LEU A 177 0.87 23.20 -4.22
CA LEU A 177 1.49 22.50 -3.11
C LEU A 177 2.32 23.47 -2.29
N LYS A 178 1.99 23.58 -0.99
CA LYS A 178 2.71 24.42 -0.03
C LYS A 178 4.23 24.16 -0.01
N HIS A 179 4.63 22.90 -0.25
CA HIS A 179 6.01 22.47 -0.34
C HIS A 179 6.18 21.56 -1.57
N THR A 180 7.29 21.72 -2.30
CA THR A 180 7.70 20.78 -3.35
C THR A 180 8.33 19.54 -2.69
N PRO A 181 7.95 18.31 -3.07
CA PRO A 181 8.56 17.11 -2.51
C PRO A 181 10.00 16.95 -3.02
N ASP A 182 10.92 16.54 -2.14
CA ASP A 182 12.28 16.16 -2.54
C ASP A 182 12.28 14.82 -3.30
N VAL A 183 11.34 13.94 -2.95
CA VAL A 183 11.16 12.61 -3.53
C VAL A 183 9.69 12.37 -3.82
N THR A 184 9.41 12.02 -5.07
CA THR A 184 8.09 11.57 -5.53
C THR A 184 8.21 10.17 -6.11
N PHE A 185 7.31 9.27 -5.76
CA PHE A 185 7.06 8.04 -6.49
C PHE A 185 5.79 8.24 -7.32
N LEU A 186 5.86 7.95 -8.61
CA LEU A 186 4.73 7.92 -9.52
C LEU A 186 4.58 6.48 -10.00
N ILE A 187 3.45 5.86 -9.67
CA ILE A 187 3.21 4.43 -9.82
C ILE A 187 2.15 4.21 -10.88
N TYR A 188 2.43 3.34 -11.84
CA TYR A 188 1.50 3.10 -12.94
C TYR A 188 0.35 2.12 -12.59
N SER A 189 0.55 1.15 -11.71
CA SER A 189 -0.48 0.15 -11.32
C SER A 189 -1.22 -0.55 -12.47
N PRO A 190 -0.52 -1.39 -13.27
CA PRO A 190 -1.12 -2.20 -14.33
C PRO A 190 -2.37 -2.97 -13.89
N GLY A 191 -3.44 -2.82 -14.66
CA GLY A 191 -4.74 -3.47 -14.43
C GLY A 191 -5.78 -2.57 -13.79
N TYR A 192 -5.36 -1.51 -13.09
CA TYR A 192 -6.24 -0.52 -12.46
C TYR A 192 -6.19 0.83 -13.18
N SER A 193 -5.06 1.14 -13.80
CA SER A 193 -4.83 2.40 -14.51
C SER A 193 -5.19 2.40 -15.98
N ASN A 194 -5.52 3.58 -16.51
CA ASN A 194 -5.76 3.85 -17.93
C ASN A 194 -4.69 3.14 -18.79
N PRO A 195 -5.08 2.29 -19.76
CA PRO A 195 -4.16 1.47 -20.52
C PRO A 195 -3.23 2.27 -21.43
N ASP A 196 -3.56 3.53 -21.74
CA ASP A 196 -2.69 4.41 -22.51
C ASP A 196 -1.54 4.96 -21.66
N ARG A 197 -0.43 4.20 -21.64
CA ARG A 197 0.83 4.59 -20.98
C ARG A 197 1.42 5.91 -21.49
N SER A 198 0.98 6.46 -22.63
CA SER A 198 1.48 7.77 -23.08
C SER A 198 1.01 8.89 -22.17
N ILE A 199 -0.25 8.84 -21.73
CA ILE A 199 -0.84 9.82 -20.80
C ILE A 199 -0.08 9.83 -19.48
N TYR A 200 0.18 8.64 -18.91
CA TYR A 200 1.01 8.48 -17.71
C TYR A 200 2.40 9.11 -17.85
N ARG A 201 3.08 8.87 -18.98
CA ARG A 201 4.42 9.42 -19.22
C ARG A 201 4.40 10.93 -19.40
N ASP A 202 3.38 11.46 -20.08
CA ASP A 202 3.26 12.90 -20.30
C ASP A 202 2.92 13.62 -19.00
N PHE A 203 2.04 13.05 -18.17
CA PHE A 203 1.82 13.51 -16.80
C PHE A 203 3.12 13.52 -15.98
N GLY A 204 3.92 12.46 -16.04
CA GLY A 204 5.22 12.42 -15.36
C GLY A 204 6.17 13.54 -15.78
N LYS A 205 6.18 13.93 -17.08
CA LYS A 205 6.98 15.06 -17.58
C LYS A 205 6.44 16.40 -17.10
N GLU A 206 5.11 16.58 -17.09
CA GLU A 206 4.48 17.79 -16.60
C GLU A 206 4.73 17.97 -15.10
N LEU A 207 4.63 16.89 -14.33
CA LEU A 207 4.94 16.87 -12.91
C LEU A 207 6.42 17.19 -12.64
N ALA A 208 7.34 16.62 -13.44
CA ALA A 208 8.77 16.94 -13.36
C ALA A 208 9.05 18.41 -13.67
N SER A 209 8.39 18.98 -14.67
CA SER A 209 8.48 20.41 -14.98
C SER A 209 7.98 21.27 -13.82
N LYS A 210 6.81 20.94 -13.25
CA LYS A 210 6.21 21.64 -12.10
C LYS A 210 7.14 21.63 -10.89
N PHE A 211 7.77 20.49 -10.60
CA PHE A 211 8.65 20.33 -9.44
C PHE A 211 10.11 20.70 -9.72
N LYS A 212 10.46 20.99 -10.97
CA LYS A 212 11.86 21.12 -11.44
C LYS A 212 12.69 19.90 -11.04
N ALA A 213 12.11 18.73 -11.27
CA ALA A 213 12.62 17.45 -10.84
C ALA A 213 13.27 16.66 -11.97
N ASP A 214 14.21 15.78 -11.61
CA ASP A 214 14.70 14.73 -12.49
C ASP A 214 13.73 13.54 -12.49
N ILE A 215 13.72 12.76 -13.57
CA ILE A 215 12.94 11.52 -13.67
C ILE A 215 13.88 10.33 -13.69
N VAL A 216 13.62 9.34 -12.83
CA VAL A 216 14.36 8.08 -12.75
C VAL A 216 13.38 6.92 -12.82
N THR A 217 13.56 6.01 -13.77
CA THR A 217 12.73 4.78 -13.83
C THR A 217 13.32 3.72 -12.91
N LEU A 218 12.51 3.19 -11.99
CA LEU A 218 12.90 2.04 -11.17
C LEU A 218 12.95 0.77 -12.03
N PRO A 219 13.90 -0.14 -11.76
CA PRO A 219 13.98 -1.40 -12.50
C PRO A 219 12.69 -2.22 -12.28
N GLU A 220 12.19 -2.81 -13.35
CA GLU A 220 11.07 -3.75 -13.29
C GLU A 220 11.47 -4.91 -12.35
N GLN A 221 10.61 -5.20 -11.37
CA GLN A 221 10.81 -6.38 -10.53
C GLN A 221 10.22 -7.59 -11.25
N GLU A 222 10.97 -8.69 -11.29
CA GLU A 222 10.38 -9.97 -11.65
C GLU A 222 9.23 -10.26 -10.68
N LEU A 223 8.00 -10.13 -11.19
CA LEU A 223 6.80 -10.47 -10.45
C LEU A 223 6.89 -11.95 -10.13
N VAL A 224 7.31 -12.28 -8.92
CA VAL A 224 7.13 -13.63 -8.41
C VAL A 224 5.62 -13.80 -8.26
N THR A 225 5.02 -14.46 -9.25
CA THR A 225 3.58 -14.59 -9.36
C THR A 225 3.01 -15.17 -8.07
N ASP A 226 1.82 -14.72 -7.66
CA ASP A 226 1.17 -15.20 -6.43
C ASP A 226 1.11 -16.73 -6.38
N GLY A 227 0.93 -17.39 -7.53
CA GLY A 227 0.95 -18.85 -7.65
C GLY A 227 2.26 -19.51 -7.19
N GLU A 228 3.41 -18.91 -7.51
CA GLU A 228 4.74 -19.40 -7.11
C GLU A 228 5.02 -19.08 -5.64
N ARG A 229 4.59 -17.90 -5.15
CA ARG A 229 4.72 -17.51 -3.73
C ARG A 229 3.87 -18.39 -2.81
N PHE A 230 2.61 -18.67 -3.14
CA PHE A 230 1.74 -19.58 -2.38
C PHE A 230 2.26 -21.03 -2.39
N SER A 231 2.87 -21.47 -3.50
CA SER A 231 3.50 -22.79 -3.60
C SER A 231 4.74 -22.89 -2.70
N ALA A 232 5.58 -21.86 -2.68
CA ALA A 232 6.78 -21.80 -1.82
C ALA A 232 6.41 -21.80 -0.32
N VAL A 233 5.41 -21.02 0.08
CA VAL A 233 4.92 -21.00 1.47
C VAL A 233 4.26 -22.33 1.85
N ARG A 234 3.43 -22.92 0.98
CA ARG A 234 2.88 -24.28 1.21
C ARG A 234 3.97 -25.34 1.32
N GLY A 235 5.02 -25.24 0.52
CA GLY A 235 6.18 -26.13 0.55
C GLY A 235 6.99 -26.01 1.85
N ALA A 236 7.21 -24.78 2.34
CA ALA A 236 7.92 -24.50 3.59
C ALA A 236 7.12 -24.96 4.82
N VAL A 237 5.80 -24.70 4.85
CA VAL A 237 4.91 -25.15 5.93
C VAL A 237 4.82 -26.69 5.99
N LYS A 238 4.82 -27.38 4.84
CA LYS A 238 4.90 -28.86 4.80
C LYS A 238 6.22 -29.41 5.36
N LYS A 239 7.33 -28.68 5.23
CA LYS A 239 8.63 -29.10 5.77
C LYS A 239 8.78 -28.86 7.27
N LEU A 240 8.04 -27.89 7.83
CA LEU A 240 8.04 -27.55 9.26
C LEU A 240 7.09 -28.41 10.11
N ILE A 241 6.21 -29.19 9.49
CA ILE A 241 5.35 -30.15 10.19
C ILE A 241 5.99 -31.54 10.07
N PRO A 242 6.57 -32.12 11.14
CA PRO A 242 7.12 -33.47 11.09
C PRO A 242 6.04 -34.48 10.69
N PRO A 243 6.34 -35.48 9.85
CA PRO A 243 5.36 -36.49 9.41
C PRO A 243 4.74 -37.34 10.53
N GLN A 244 5.18 -37.19 11.78
CA GLN A 244 4.86 -38.09 12.89
C GLN A 244 3.67 -37.65 13.78
N MET A 245 2.98 -36.54 13.49
CA MET A 245 1.83 -36.09 14.30
C MET A 245 0.44 -36.33 13.70
N MET A 246 0.28 -37.26 12.75
CA MET A 246 -1.05 -37.60 12.20
C MET A 246 -1.53 -39.01 12.56
N THR A 247 -1.56 -39.32 13.85
CA THR A 247 -2.31 -40.49 14.36
C THR A 247 -3.19 -40.12 15.54
N THR A 248 -4.20 -39.29 15.34
CA THR A 248 -5.44 -39.39 16.13
C THR A 248 -6.64 -38.95 15.29
N LYS A 249 -7.73 -39.72 15.42
CA LYS A 249 -9.02 -39.63 14.71
C LYS A 249 -9.71 -38.25 14.69
N HIS A 250 -9.17 -37.23 15.33
CA HIS A 250 -9.77 -35.89 15.43
C HIS A 250 -9.31 -34.91 14.32
N ALA A 251 -8.26 -35.24 13.55
CA ALA A 251 -7.77 -34.37 12.47
C ALA A 251 -8.57 -34.49 11.16
N VAL A 252 -9.21 -35.63 10.92
CA VAL A 252 -9.95 -35.90 9.66
C VAL A 252 -11.23 -35.07 9.57
N THR A 253 -11.91 -34.83 10.70
CA THR A 253 -13.15 -34.04 10.75
C THR A 253 -12.92 -32.54 10.54
N ARG A 254 -11.73 -32.02 10.89
CA ARG A 254 -11.36 -30.61 10.70
C ARG A 254 -10.95 -30.32 9.25
N TRP A 255 -10.33 -31.29 8.57
CA TRP A 255 -9.98 -31.20 7.15
C TRP A 255 -11.18 -31.32 6.21
N ALA A 256 -12.18 -32.16 6.53
CA ALA A 256 -13.40 -32.26 5.75
C ALA A 256 -14.23 -30.96 5.75
N ARG A 257 -14.24 -30.22 6.88
CA ARG A 257 -14.92 -28.91 6.98
C ARG A 257 -14.23 -27.80 6.18
N LEU A 258 -12.89 -27.81 6.11
CA LEU A 258 -12.12 -26.83 5.33
C LEU A 258 -12.17 -27.09 3.81
N ARG A 259 -12.43 -28.33 3.38
CA ARG A 259 -12.65 -28.65 1.95
C ARG A 259 -14.01 -28.21 1.45
N ALA A 260 -15.05 -28.27 2.28
CA ALA A 260 -16.39 -27.83 1.91
C ALA A 260 -16.48 -26.31 1.68
N THR A 261 -15.72 -25.51 2.43
CA THR A 261 -15.73 -24.03 2.27
C THR A 261 -14.90 -23.54 1.08
N ALA A 262 -14.02 -24.37 0.52
CA ALA A 262 -13.18 -24.00 -0.62
C ALA A 262 -13.85 -24.26 -1.98
N ASN A 263 -14.90 -25.09 -2.04
CA ASN A 263 -15.61 -25.42 -3.27
C ASN A 263 -16.84 -24.53 -3.53
N ASP A 264 -17.28 -23.71 -2.56
CA ASP A 264 -18.41 -22.77 -2.72
C ASP A 264 -18.01 -21.40 -3.32
N LEU A 265 -16.77 -21.25 -3.80
CA LEU A 265 -16.27 -20.03 -4.46
C LEU A 265 -16.06 -20.19 -5.98
N GLU A 266 -16.57 -21.26 -6.59
CA GLU A 266 -16.65 -21.33 -8.06
C GLU A 266 -17.75 -20.39 -8.55
N VAL A 267 -17.33 -19.22 -9.03
CA VAL A 267 -18.14 -18.28 -9.81
C VAL A 267 -18.73 -19.01 -11.02
N PRO A 268 -20.04 -18.92 -11.31
CA PRO A 268 -20.61 -19.50 -12.52
C PRO A 268 -19.98 -18.85 -13.74
N LYS A 269 -19.46 -19.66 -14.67
CA LYS A 269 -19.11 -19.19 -16.00
C LYS A 269 -20.38 -18.70 -16.69
N ALA A 270 -20.38 -17.44 -17.11
CA ALA A 270 -21.46 -16.87 -17.90
C ALA A 270 -21.62 -17.65 -19.22
N ALA A 271 -22.89 -17.93 -19.55
CA ALA A 271 -23.34 -18.43 -20.84
C ALA A 271 -23.67 -17.26 -21.77
#